data_AF-A0A364MV01-F1
#
_entry.id   AF-A0A364MV01-F1
#
_cell.length_a   1.000
_cell.length_b   1.000
_cell.length_c   1.000
_cell.angle_alpha   90.00
_cell.angle_beta   90.00
_cell.angle_gamma   90.00
#
_symmetry.space_group_name_H-M   'P 1'
#
loop_
_entity.id
_entity.type
_entity.pdbx_description
1 polymer ?
#
loop_
_entity_poly.entity_id
_entity_poly.type
_entity_poly.pdbx_seq_one_letter_code
_entity_poly.pdbx_strand_id
1 'polypeptide(L)'
;MREFLAASLPLLVAGARKRDVSSSATFQLYAYGDNFGGLPLFWDGSLAYAGNPSLANSPEAAVVIFTADSDHHFVGNPNVSTSTGTPSWSNSTLFIPEPSAGDKRVGFLPPNNGTGNDTTHTSGFAFYGSTAMLYGDDGGIATSFTGKKLQDGVYALFWNETEGTVPLTLRKVAPSNPGSKVR
;
A
#
# COMPACT_ATOMS: atom_id res chain seq x y z
N MET A 1 -41.19 52.36 -3.29
CA MET A 1 -39.90 51.74 -3.67
C MET A 1 -39.39 51.08 -2.39
N ARG A 2 -39.48 49.75 -2.27
CA ARG A 2 -39.18 49.00 -1.03
C ARG A 2 -37.84 48.29 -1.21
N GLU A 3 -36.98 48.44 -0.21
CA GLU A 3 -35.57 48.08 -0.23
C GLU A 3 -35.33 46.57 -0.22
N PHE A 4 -34.39 46.12 -1.04
CA PHE A 4 -33.89 44.74 -1.07
C PHE A 4 -32.75 44.60 -0.05
N LEU A 5 -32.97 43.84 1.04
CA LEU A 5 -31.87 43.34 1.87
C LEU A 5 -31.26 42.09 1.21
N ALA A 6 -30.08 42.22 0.62
CA ALA A 6 -29.26 41.10 0.20
C ALA A 6 -28.35 40.67 1.37
N ALA A 7 -28.63 39.53 1.99
CA ALA A 7 -27.77 38.92 3.00
C ALA A 7 -26.64 38.13 2.29
N SER A 8 -25.41 38.64 2.35
CA SER A 8 -24.23 37.91 1.91
C SER A 8 -23.63 37.11 3.09
N LEU A 9 -23.66 35.79 2.99
CA LEU A 9 -22.97 34.88 3.92
C LEU A 9 -21.55 34.64 3.40
N PRO A 10 -20.49 34.88 4.19
CA PRO A 10 -19.15 34.42 3.84
C PRO A 10 -19.06 32.91 4.10
N LEU A 11 -18.94 32.10 3.03
CA LEU A 11 -18.50 30.72 3.16
C LEU A 11 -17.01 30.71 3.55
N LEU A 12 -16.72 30.40 4.80
CA LEU A 12 -15.38 30.00 5.23
C LEU A 12 -15.09 28.60 4.67
N VAL A 13 -14.30 28.54 3.61
CA VAL A 13 -13.70 27.28 3.14
C VAL A 13 -12.62 26.88 4.16
N ALA A 14 -12.94 25.90 4.99
CA ALA A 14 -11.94 25.20 5.78
C ALA A 14 -11.02 24.43 4.82
N GLY A 15 -9.84 24.98 4.56
CA GLY A 15 -8.81 24.31 3.76
C GLY A 15 -8.47 22.96 4.38
N ALA A 16 -8.71 21.87 3.64
CA ALA A 16 -8.24 20.56 4.03
C ALA A 16 -6.70 20.59 4.03
N ARG A 17 -6.08 20.48 5.21
CA ARG A 17 -4.63 20.30 5.31
C ARG A 17 -4.28 18.96 4.67
N LYS A 18 -3.47 18.99 3.61
CA LYS A 18 -2.81 17.82 3.04
C LYS A 18 -2.06 17.12 4.18
N ARG A 19 -2.58 15.98 4.64
CA ARG A 19 -1.85 15.11 5.58
C ARG A 19 -0.85 14.32 4.73
N ASP A 20 0.22 14.99 4.35
CA ASP A 20 1.41 14.28 3.90
C ASP A 20 1.88 13.37 5.06
N VAL A 21 2.28 12.14 4.72
CA VAL A 21 2.91 11.28 5.71
C VAL A 21 4.23 11.93 6.05
N SER A 22 4.39 12.38 7.31
CA SER A 22 5.70 12.84 7.76
C SER A 22 6.70 11.72 7.49
N SER A 23 7.87 12.05 6.94
CA SER A 23 8.87 11.06 6.54
C SER A 23 9.41 10.20 7.70
N SER A 24 9.05 10.55 8.94
CA SER A 24 9.35 9.77 10.15
C SER A 24 8.17 8.92 10.67
N ALA A 25 6.97 9.04 10.09
CA ALA A 25 5.80 8.31 10.55
C ALA A 25 5.78 6.89 9.96
N THR A 26 5.74 5.88 10.83
CA THR A 26 5.56 4.50 10.44
C THR A 26 4.10 4.17 10.14
N PHE A 27 3.83 3.33 9.15
CA PHE A 27 2.48 2.86 8.82
C PHE A 27 2.50 1.40 8.33
N GLN A 28 1.34 0.76 8.32
CA GLN A 28 1.13 -0.53 7.64
C GLN A 28 0.21 -0.31 6.45
N LEU A 29 0.34 -1.15 5.43
CA LEU A 29 -0.61 -1.18 4.31
C LEU A 29 -1.57 -2.35 4.48
N TYR A 30 -2.85 -2.09 4.20
CA TYR A 30 -3.92 -3.06 4.26
C TYR A 30 -4.63 -3.11 2.90
N ALA A 31 -4.77 -4.31 2.35
CA ALA A 31 -5.50 -4.54 1.12
C ALA A 31 -7.00 -4.70 1.39
N TYR A 32 -7.79 -3.99 0.60
CA TYR A 32 -9.24 -4.07 0.55
C TYR A 32 -9.67 -4.52 -0.84
N GLY A 33 -10.56 -5.50 -0.89
CA GLY A 33 -11.19 -5.97 -2.13
C GLY A 33 -12.64 -6.38 -1.85
N ASP A 34 -13.36 -6.79 -2.88
CA ASP A 34 -14.80 -7.07 -2.77
C ASP A 34 -15.15 -8.13 -1.73
N ASN A 35 -14.25 -9.10 -1.52
CA ASN A 35 -14.49 -10.26 -0.66
C ASN A 35 -13.75 -10.22 0.69
N PHE A 36 -12.93 -9.19 0.94
CA PHE A 36 -12.18 -9.06 2.20
C PHE A 36 -11.88 -7.60 2.56
N GLY A 37 -11.91 -7.30 3.85
CA GLY A 37 -11.66 -5.96 4.36
C GLY A 37 -10.37 -5.90 5.17
N GLY A 38 -9.30 -5.35 4.59
CA GLY A 38 -8.11 -4.93 5.31
C GLY A 38 -7.15 -6.05 5.69
N LEU A 39 -6.76 -6.89 4.74
CA LEU A 39 -5.67 -7.85 4.93
C LEU A 39 -4.32 -7.12 4.99
N PRO A 40 -3.48 -7.30 6.02
CA PRO A 40 -2.20 -6.60 6.10
C PRO A 40 -1.26 -7.07 4.98
N LEU A 41 -0.45 -6.14 4.49
CA LEU A 41 0.61 -6.43 3.54
C LEU A 41 1.80 -7.07 4.28
N PHE A 42 2.27 -8.20 3.78
CA PHE A 42 3.42 -8.92 4.31
C PHE A 42 4.44 -9.20 3.20
N TRP A 43 5.70 -9.30 3.61
CA TRP A 43 6.83 -9.67 2.78
C TRP A 43 7.04 -11.17 2.89
N ASP A 44 7.30 -11.85 1.77
CA ASP A 44 7.87 -13.19 1.76
C ASP A 44 8.76 -13.39 0.53
N GLY A 45 10.02 -13.74 0.76
CA GLY A 45 10.99 -14.06 -0.30
C GLY A 45 11.12 -13.00 -1.40
N SER A 46 11.11 -11.70 -1.06
CA SER A 46 11.14 -10.51 -1.95
C SER A 46 9.83 -10.07 -2.59
N LEU A 47 8.73 -10.79 -2.38
CA LEU A 47 7.43 -10.46 -2.97
C LEU A 47 6.45 -9.92 -1.93
N ALA A 48 5.49 -9.13 -2.41
CA ALA A 48 4.43 -8.55 -1.60
C ALA A 48 3.15 -9.39 -1.66
N TYR A 49 2.60 -9.68 -0.49
CA TYR A 49 1.37 -10.44 -0.33
C TYR A 49 0.44 -9.72 0.64
N ALA A 50 -0.87 -9.94 0.51
CA ALA A 50 -1.85 -9.47 1.48
C ALA A 50 -2.46 -10.66 2.21
N GLY A 51 -2.38 -10.69 3.54
CA GLY A 51 -2.90 -11.81 4.32
C GLY A 51 -2.19 -12.05 5.65
N ASN A 52 -2.35 -13.26 6.17
CA ASN A 52 -1.65 -13.71 7.37
C ASN A 52 -0.29 -14.36 6.99
N PRO A 53 0.87 -13.80 7.39
CA PRO A 53 2.17 -14.37 7.06
C PRO A 53 2.41 -15.76 7.66
N SER A 54 1.72 -16.15 8.75
CA SER A 54 1.84 -17.50 9.32
C SER A 54 1.37 -18.60 8.37
N LEU A 55 0.67 -18.24 7.30
CA LEU A 55 0.21 -19.17 6.25
C LEU A 55 1.24 -19.37 5.13
N ALA A 56 2.31 -18.57 5.08
CA ALA A 56 3.33 -18.62 4.03
C ALA A 56 4.39 -19.72 4.24
N ASN A 57 4.37 -20.42 5.39
CA ASN A 57 5.34 -21.47 5.76
C ASN A 57 6.82 -21.02 5.65
N SER A 58 7.10 -19.73 5.83
CA SER A 58 8.41 -19.12 5.72
C SER A 58 8.77 -18.41 7.03
N PRO A 59 9.94 -18.66 7.63
CA PRO A 59 10.36 -17.97 8.86
C PRO A 59 10.68 -16.49 8.64
N GLU A 60 10.85 -16.09 7.38
CA GLU A 60 11.11 -14.71 6.98
C GLU A 60 9.82 -13.93 6.70
N ALA A 61 8.67 -14.62 6.60
CA ALA A 61 7.39 -13.99 6.29
C ALA A 61 6.92 -13.11 7.45
N ALA A 62 6.68 -11.83 7.16
CA ALA A 62 6.30 -10.87 8.19
C ALA A 62 5.49 -9.69 7.62
N VAL A 63 4.52 -9.22 8.41
CA VAL A 63 3.79 -7.97 8.12
C VAL A 63 4.81 -6.83 8.02
N VAL A 64 4.64 -5.96 7.03
CA VAL A 64 5.58 -4.87 6.75
C VAL A 64 5.15 -3.60 7.48
N ILE A 65 6.07 -3.02 8.25
CA ILE A 65 5.98 -1.65 8.75
C ILE A 65 6.77 -0.76 7.80
N PHE A 66 6.09 0.20 7.19
CA PHE A 66 6.64 1.13 6.23
C PHE A 66 6.98 2.47 6.86
N THR A 67 8.01 3.10 6.33
CA THR A 67 8.26 4.54 6.39
C THR A 67 8.27 5.10 4.97
N ALA A 68 7.87 6.35 4.81
CA ALA A 68 8.03 7.07 3.54
C ALA A 68 9.23 7.99 3.65
N ASP A 69 10.14 8.00 2.68
CA ASP A 69 11.24 8.97 2.65
C ASP A 69 10.89 10.24 1.84
N SER A 70 11.85 11.14 1.67
CA SER A 70 11.66 12.39 0.92
C SER A 70 11.41 12.20 -0.57
N ASP A 71 11.82 11.05 -1.11
CA ASP A 71 11.71 10.72 -2.54
C ASP A 71 10.48 9.84 -2.81
N HIS A 72 9.58 9.75 -1.85
CA HIS A 72 8.34 8.98 -1.93
C HIS A 72 8.57 7.47 -2.14
N HIS A 73 9.67 6.93 -1.61
CA HIS A 73 9.86 5.49 -1.48
C HIS A 73 9.11 4.97 -0.26
N PHE A 74 8.44 3.82 -0.39
CA PHE A 74 7.90 3.09 0.75
C PHE A 74 8.90 2.04 1.21
N VAL A 75 9.66 2.36 2.26
CA VAL A 75 10.71 1.51 2.83
C VAL A 75 10.13 0.66 3.96
N GLY A 76 10.19 -0.66 3.79
CA GLY A 76 9.61 -1.65 4.68
C GLY A 76 10.62 -2.29 5.63
N ASN A 77 10.16 -2.57 6.85
CA ASN A 77 10.84 -3.38 7.86
C ASN A 77 9.86 -4.41 8.44
N PRO A 78 10.35 -5.58 8.92
CA PRO A 78 9.49 -6.61 9.47
C PRO A 78 8.84 -6.14 10.77
N ASN A 79 7.54 -6.42 10.95
CA ASN A 79 6.88 -6.31 12.23
C ASN A 79 7.22 -7.52 13.11
N VAL A 80 8.33 -7.44 13.83
CA VAL A 80 8.80 -8.53 14.72
C VAL A 80 7.81 -8.86 15.85
N SER A 81 6.91 -7.95 16.21
CA SER A 81 5.92 -8.19 17.27
C SER A 81 4.76 -9.11 16.85
N THR A 82 4.51 -9.24 15.54
CA THR A 82 3.43 -10.07 14.97
C THR A 82 3.95 -11.22 14.12
N SER A 83 5.27 -11.38 14.03
CA SER A 83 5.90 -12.42 13.21
C SER A 83 6.01 -13.73 13.98
N THR A 84 5.82 -14.85 13.29
CA THR A 84 6.00 -16.20 13.88
C THR A 84 7.44 -16.71 13.80
N GLY A 85 8.28 -16.07 12.99
CA GLY A 85 9.72 -16.36 12.87
C GLY A 85 10.58 -15.16 13.27
N THR A 86 11.85 -15.19 12.84
CA THR A 86 12.83 -14.12 13.07
C THR A 86 13.31 -13.58 11.73
N PRO A 87 12.52 -12.72 11.06
CA PRO A 87 12.89 -12.20 9.76
C PRO A 87 14.21 -11.43 9.81
N SER A 88 15.08 -11.68 8.84
CA SER A 88 16.42 -11.13 8.73
C SER A 88 16.51 -9.89 7.82
N TRP A 89 15.47 -9.65 7.02
CA TRP A 89 15.40 -8.51 6.11
C TRP A 89 15.08 -7.20 6.84
N SER A 90 15.54 -6.09 6.29
CA SER A 90 15.25 -4.74 6.77
C SER A 90 15.40 -3.74 5.61
N ASN A 91 14.87 -2.54 5.79
CA ASN A 91 14.99 -1.40 4.86
C ASN A 91 14.75 -1.78 3.39
N SER A 92 13.75 -2.62 3.14
CA SER A 92 13.45 -3.14 1.80
C SER A 92 12.45 -2.22 1.11
N THR A 93 12.76 -1.76 -0.10
CA THR A 93 11.95 -0.76 -0.79
C THR A 93 10.86 -1.43 -1.62
N LEU A 94 9.60 -1.05 -1.41
CA LEU A 94 8.49 -1.51 -2.25
C LEU A 94 8.71 -1.07 -3.70
N PHE A 95 8.46 -1.98 -4.64
CA PHE A 95 8.43 -1.65 -6.06
C PHE A 95 7.14 -2.17 -6.71
N ILE A 96 6.70 -1.46 -7.74
CA ILE A 96 5.76 -1.99 -8.73
C ILE A 96 6.52 -2.29 -10.03
N PRO A 97 6.09 -3.29 -10.81
CA PRO A 97 6.67 -3.57 -12.11
C PRO A 97 6.31 -2.50 -13.15
N GLU A 98 7.27 -2.15 -13.99
CA GLU A 98 7.06 -1.30 -15.15
C GLU A 98 6.19 -2.01 -16.22
N PRO A 99 5.54 -1.28 -17.15
CA PRO A 99 4.78 -1.89 -18.25
C PRO A 99 5.58 -2.89 -19.09
N SER A 100 6.89 -2.67 -19.22
CA SER A 100 7.85 -3.53 -19.93
C SER A 100 8.15 -4.86 -19.21
N ALA A 101 7.89 -4.97 -17.90
CA ALA A 101 8.27 -6.15 -17.12
C ALA A 101 7.44 -7.39 -17.51
N GLY A 102 8.10 -8.54 -17.70
CA GLY A 102 7.39 -9.80 -17.96
C GLY A 102 6.65 -10.36 -16.74
N ASP A 103 7.07 -9.98 -15.54
CA ASP A 103 6.44 -10.34 -14.28
C ASP A 103 5.72 -9.13 -13.70
N LYS A 104 4.42 -9.28 -13.42
CA LYS A 104 3.56 -8.20 -12.91
C LYS A 104 3.38 -8.23 -11.39
N ARG A 105 4.15 -9.04 -10.68
CA ARG A 105 4.12 -9.10 -9.21
C ARG A 105 4.75 -7.85 -8.58
N VAL A 106 4.09 -7.33 -7.55
CA VAL A 106 4.62 -6.27 -6.68
C VAL A 106 5.57 -6.93 -5.68
N GLY A 107 6.67 -6.26 -5.36
CA GLY A 107 7.67 -6.84 -4.48
C GLY A 107 8.51 -5.80 -3.76
N PHE A 108 9.65 -6.26 -3.28
CA PHE A 108 10.59 -5.48 -2.51
C PHE A 108 12.00 -5.66 -3.04
N LEU A 109 12.70 -4.54 -3.26
CA LEU A 109 14.12 -4.55 -3.50
C LEU A 109 14.88 -4.54 -2.16
N PRO A 110 16.03 -5.21 -2.07
CA PRO A 110 16.92 -5.05 -0.91
C PRO A 110 17.36 -3.59 -0.76
N PRO A 111 17.94 -3.20 0.40
CA PRO A 111 18.37 -1.83 0.65
C PRO A 111 19.26 -1.29 -0.48
N ASN A 112 18.73 -0.34 -1.26
CA ASN A 112 19.38 0.17 -2.45
C ASN A 112 19.13 1.67 -2.68
N ASN A 113 18.80 2.41 -1.62
CA ASN A 113 18.43 3.83 -1.66
C ASN A 113 17.26 4.14 -2.61
N GLY A 114 16.34 3.18 -2.79
CA GLY A 114 15.18 3.35 -3.65
C GLY A 114 15.49 3.30 -5.15
N THR A 115 16.65 2.79 -5.55
CA THR A 115 17.04 2.71 -6.96
C THR A 115 16.21 1.64 -7.70
N GLY A 116 15.32 2.06 -8.58
CA GLY A 116 14.61 1.18 -9.51
C GLY A 116 15.47 0.74 -10.71
N ASN A 117 14.84 0.17 -11.73
CA ASN A 117 15.46 -0.15 -13.02
C ASN A 117 14.42 -0.18 -14.14
N ASP A 118 14.81 -0.51 -15.37
CA ASP A 118 13.93 -0.56 -16.55
C ASP A 118 12.70 -1.49 -16.43
N THR A 119 12.63 -2.31 -15.37
CA THR A 119 11.53 -3.24 -15.09
C THR A 119 10.84 -2.98 -13.75
N THR A 120 11.36 -2.08 -12.91
CA THR A 120 10.87 -1.85 -11.55
C THR A 120 10.85 -0.38 -11.19
N HIS A 121 9.71 0.09 -10.72
CA HIS A 121 9.47 1.45 -10.27
C HIS A 121 9.32 1.47 -8.75
N THR A 122 10.06 2.34 -8.07
CA THR A 122 10.23 2.32 -6.60
C THR A 122 9.79 3.60 -5.90
N SER A 123 9.65 4.70 -6.64
CA SER A 123 9.35 6.04 -6.13
C SER A 123 7.92 6.47 -6.47
N GLY A 124 7.53 7.68 -6.06
CA GLY A 124 6.22 8.25 -6.37
C GLY A 124 5.06 7.71 -5.52
N PHE A 125 5.32 6.85 -4.53
CA PHE A 125 4.27 6.36 -3.64
C PHE A 125 3.83 7.45 -2.65
N ALA A 126 2.54 7.76 -2.64
CA ALA A 126 1.98 8.67 -1.65
C ALA A 126 0.55 8.29 -1.28
N PHE A 127 -0.04 9.06 -0.37
CA PHE A 127 -1.41 8.84 0.08
C PHE A 127 -2.34 9.96 -0.35
N TYR A 128 -3.43 9.59 -1.02
CA TYR A 128 -4.62 10.44 -1.10
C TYR A 128 -5.57 10.06 0.04
N GLY A 129 -5.57 10.89 1.10
CA GLY A 129 -6.25 10.57 2.36
C GLY A 129 -5.62 9.35 3.04
N SER A 130 -6.31 8.20 2.98
CA SER A 130 -5.81 6.92 3.52
C SER A 130 -5.35 5.94 2.45
N THR A 131 -5.59 6.22 1.17
CA THR A 131 -5.38 5.28 0.07
C THR A 131 -4.01 5.51 -0.55
N ALA A 132 -3.22 4.44 -0.69
CA ALA A 132 -1.93 4.49 -1.36
C ALA A 132 -2.14 4.63 -2.87
N MET A 133 -1.37 5.53 -3.48
CA MET A 133 -1.38 5.84 -4.90
C MET A 133 0.05 5.98 -5.40
N LEU A 134 0.22 5.82 -6.70
CA LEU A 134 1.47 6.14 -7.40
C LEU A 134 1.31 7.45 -8.16
N TYR A 135 2.21 8.40 -7.92
CA TYR A 135 2.40 9.59 -8.74
C TYR A 135 3.43 9.27 -9.82
N GLY A 136 3.02 9.31 -11.09
CA GLY A 136 3.93 9.20 -12.21
C GLY A 136 4.73 10.49 -12.41
N ASP A 137 5.86 10.38 -13.10
CA ASP A 137 6.70 11.53 -13.47
C ASP A 137 5.97 12.54 -14.37
N ASP A 138 4.92 12.09 -15.05
CA ASP A 138 4.00 12.90 -15.86
C ASP A 138 2.94 13.66 -15.05
N GLY A 139 2.97 13.51 -13.72
CA GLY A 139 1.96 14.06 -12.81
C GLY A 139 0.65 13.24 -12.78
N GLY A 140 0.60 12.11 -13.48
CA GLY A 140 -0.48 11.15 -13.43
C GLY A 140 -0.60 10.52 -12.04
N ILE A 141 -1.82 10.10 -11.68
CA ILE A 141 -2.08 9.40 -10.42
C ILE A 141 -2.72 8.06 -10.75
N ALA A 142 -2.13 6.98 -10.24
CA ALA A 142 -2.59 5.63 -10.51
C ALA A 142 -2.83 4.81 -9.23
N THR A 143 -3.87 3.97 -9.28
CA THR A 143 -4.14 2.90 -8.32
C THR A 143 -4.50 1.64 -9.10
N SER A 144 -3.51 0.83 -9.45
CA SER A 144 -3.69 -0.36 -10.29
C SER A 144 -3.32 -1.64 -9.57
N PHE A 145 -3.40 -1.65 -8.23
CA PHE A 145 -3.15 -2.86 -7.46
C PHE A 145 -4.22 -3.91 -7.73
N THR A 146 -3.80 -5.13 -8.01
CA THR A 146 -4.68 -6.29 -8.16
C THR A 146 -4.14 -7.46 -7.35
N GLY A 147 -5.00 -8.41 -7.01
CA GLY A 147 -4.64 -9.55 -6.16
C GLY A 147 -5.05 -10.88 -6.76
N LYS A 148 -4.17 -11.87 -6.70
CA LYS A 148 -4.49 -13.27 -7.03
C LYS A 148 -4.55 -14.09 -5.77
N LYS A 149 -5.67 -14.78 -5.53
CA LYS A 149 -5.83 -15.66 -4.39
C LYS A 149 -4.88 -16.86 -4.52
N LEU A 150 -4.01 -17.05 -3.54
CA LEU A 150 -3.16 -18.26 -3.45
C LEU A 150 -3.85 -19.32 -2.61
N GLN A 151 -4.44 -18.89 -1.50
CA GLN A 151 -5.22 -19.70 -0.57
C GLN A 151 -6.19 -18.82 0.21
N ASP A 152 -7.00 -19.42 1.08
CA ASP A 152 -7.88 -18.65 1.94
C ASP A 152 -7.08 -17.69 2.83
N GLY A 153 -7.38 -16.40 2.71
CA GLY A 153 -6.75 -15.34 3.49
C GLY A 153 -5.36 -14.90 3.02
N VAL A 154 -4.87 -15.36 1.86
CA VAL A 154 -3.58 -14.92 1.28
C VAL A 154 -3.72 -14.64 -0.22
N TYR A 155 -3.32 -13.44 -0.60
CA TYR A 155 -3.32 -12.96 -1.98
C TYR A 155 -1.92 -12.50 -2.37
N ALA A 156 -1.42 -12.95 -3.51
CA ALA A 156 -0.25 -12.35 -4.16
C ALA A 156 -0.64 -11.01 -4.78
N LEU A 157 0.18 -9.99 -4.59
CA LEU A 157 -0.08 -8.64 -5.07
C LEU A 157 0.54 -8.41 -6.46
N PHE A 158 -0.23 -7.80 -7.34
CA PHE A 158 0.15 -7.48 -8.71
C PHE A 158 -0.13 -6.01 -9.00
N TRP A 159 0.52 -5.50 -10.04
CA TRP A 159 0.26 -4.16 -10.58
C TRP A 159 -0.21 -4.26 -12.02
N ASN A 160 -1.39 -3.72 -12.28
CA ASN A 160 -2.02 -3.66 -13.60
C ASN A 160 -2.13 -5.02 -14.32
N GLU A 161 -2.22 -6.11 -13.55
CA GLU A 161 -2.51 -7.45 -14.06
C GLU A 161 -4.01 -7.71 -14.00
N THR A 162 -4.60 -8.23 -15.07
CA THR A 162 -6.04 -8.49 -15.19
C THR A 162 -6.37 -9.98 -15.31
N GLU A 163 -5.39 -10.83 -15.64
CA GLU A 163 -5.62 -12.25 -15.83
C GLU A 163 -5.67 -13.01 -14.50
N GLY A 164 -6.88 -13.41 -14.10
CA GLY A 164 -7.09 -14.21 -12.88
C GLY A 164 -6.80 -13.45 -11.58
N THR A 165 -6.80 -12.13 -11.63
CA THR A 165 -6.66 -11.22 -10.49
C THR A 165 -7.97 -10.48 -10.23
N VAL A 166 -8.09 -9.87 -9.05
CA VAL A 166 -9.19 -8.96 -8.70
C VAL A 166 -8.63 -7.58 -8.30
N PRO A 167 -9.30 -6.47 -8.61
CA PRO A 167 -8.88 -5.15 -8.17
C PRO A 167 -8.78 -5.02 -6.65
N LEU A 168 -7.74 -4.36 -6.17
CA LEU A 168 -7.50 -4.09 -4.76
C LEU A 168 -7.22 -2.61 -4.50
N THR A 169 -7.59 -2.15 -3.32
CA THR A 169 -7.20 -0.85 -2.79
C THR A 169 -6.28 -1.04 -1.60
N LEU A 170 -5.08 -0.44 -1.63
CA LEU A 170 -4.19 -0.42 -0.47
C LEU A 170 -4.45 0.83 0.36
N ARG A 171 -4.58 0.66 1.69
CA ARG A 171 -4.85 1.77 2.62
C ARG A 171 -3.96 1.69 3.85
N LYS A 172 -3.62 2.84 4.43
CA LYS A 172 -2.90 2.93 5.72
C LYS A 172 -3.78 2.84 6.97
N VAL A 173 -5.03 2.45 6.80
CA VAL A 173 -6.02 2.36 7.89
C VAL A 173 -6.35 0.89 8.05
N ALA A 174 -6.19 0.36 9.26
CA ALA A 174 -6.60 -0.98 9.61
C ALA A 174 -8.13 -1.13 9.52
N PRO A 175 -8.66 -2.33 9.24
CA PRO A 175 -10.11 -2.54 9.20
C PRO A 175 -10.74 -2.23 10.57
N SER A 176 -11.92 -1.60 10.55
CA SER A 176 -12.66 -1.20 11.77
C SER A 176 -13.13 -2.39 12.62
N ASN A 177 -12.88 -3.62 12.19
CA ASN A 177 -13.24 -4.83 12.93
C ASN A 177 -12.13 -5.89 12.79
N PRO A 178 -11.44 -6.29 13.87
CA PRO A 178 -10.61 -7.48 13.86
C PRO A 178 -11.52 -8.69 14.09
N GLY A 179 -11.83 -9.47 13.05
CA GLY A 179 -12.51 -10.74 13.25
C GLY A 179 -13.25 -11.30 12.05
N SER A 180 -12.81 -12.50 11.64
CA SER A 180 -13.63 -13.44 10.89
C SER A 180 -14.96 -13.65 11.60
N LYS A 181 -16.07 -13.60 10.84
CA LYS A 181 -17.35 -14.14 11.28
C LYS A 181 -17.17 -15.66 11.35
N VAL A 182 -16.89 -16.19 12.54
CA VAL A 182 -17.12 -17.61 12.82
C VAL A 182 -18.60 -17.85 12.58
N ARG A 183 -18.92 -18.64 11.56
CA ARG A 183 -20.25 -19.18 11.30
C ARG A 183 -20.27 -20.64 11.71
#